data_AF-A0A522EYP3-F1
#
_entry.id   AF-A0A522EYP3-F1
#
_cell.length_a   1.000
_cell.length_b   1.000
_cell.length_c   1.000
_cell.angle_alpha   90.00
_cell.angle_beta   90.00
_cell.angle_gamma   90.00
#
_symmetry.space_group_name_H-M   'P 1'
#
loop_
_entity.id
_entity.type
_entity.pdbx_description
1 polymer ?
#
loop_
_entity_poly.entity_id
_entity_poly.type
_entity_poly.pdbx_seq_one_letter_code
_entity_poly.pdbx_strand_id
1 'polypeptide(L)'
;MSQRKFIPKEIKTEIISKVKSGEKVADLARQYGVSDKSVYTWLHLETGDQAVSIVQYNRLKRENEELKKLIGELSFKLSLGEKNRAG
;
A
#
# COMPACT_ATOMS: atom_id res chain seq x y z
N MET A 1 -33.10 -13.79 5.40
CA MET A 1 -32.11 -13.77 4.29
C MET A 1 -32.07 -12.36 3.71
N SER A 2 -31.09 -11.53 4.08
CA SER A 2 -30.98 -10.18 3.51
C SER A 2 -30.52 -10.29 2.05
N GLN A 3 -31.38 -9.88 1.11
CA GLN A 3 -31.00 -9.82 -0.30
C GLN A 3 -29.80 -8.88 -0.47
N ARG A 4 -28.83 -9.32 -1.26
CA ARG A 4 -27.65 -8.51 -1.61
C ARG A 4 -28.13 -7.42 -2.56
N LYS A 5 -28.28 -6.19 -2.06
CA LYS A 5 -28.60 -5.04 -2.91
C LYS A 5 -27.48 -4.87 -3.93
N PHE A 6 -27.80 -4.98 -5.22
CA PHE A 6 -26.87 -4.67 -6.29
C PHE A 6 -26.67 -3.16 -6.33
N ILE A 7 -25.43 -2.71 -6.18
CA ILE A 7 -25.05 -1.30 -6.29
C ILE A 7 -24.32 -1.13 -7.62
N PRO A 8 -24.80 -0.25 -8.52
CA PRO A 8 -24.11 0.05 -9.77
C PRO A 8 -22.66 0.49 -9.56
N LYS A 9 -21.79 0.19 -10.52
CA LYS A 9 -20.35 0.49 -10.42
C LYS A 9 -20.10 2.00 -10.39
N GLU A 10 -20.93 2.76 -11.10
CA GLU A 10 -20.89 4.21 -11.20
C GLU A 10 -21.11 4.85 -9.83
N ILE A 11 -22.14 4.38 -9.11
CA ILE A 11 -22.46 4.82 -7.75
C ILE A 11 -21.32 4.48 -6.79
N LYS A 12 -20.78 3.25 -6.87
CA LYS A 12 -19.61 2.87 -6.07
C LYS A 12 -18.43 3.81 -6.30
N THR A 13 -18.14 4.14 -7.56
CA THR A 13 -17.00 4.99 -7.94
C THR A 13 -17.20 6.42 -7.45
N GLU A 14 -18.41 6.94 -7.57
CA GLU A 14 -18.78 8.27 -7.07
C GLU A 14 -18.62 8.37 -5.55
N ILE A 15 -19.15 7.40 -4.80
CA ILE A 15 -19.03 7.37 -3.33
C ILE A 15 -17.56 7.38 -2.92
N ILE A 16 -16.72 6.56 -3.56
CA ILE A 16 -15.29 6.51 -3.23
C ILE A 16 -14.58 7.83 -3.55
N SER A 17 -14.90 8.46 -4.68
CA SER A 17 -14.35 9.78 -5.05
C SER A 17 -14.66 10.83 -3.98
N LYS A 18 -15.91 10.86 -3.49
CA LYS A 18 -16.36 11.78 -2.43
C LYS A 18 -15.69 11.52 -1.08
N VAL A 19 -15.48 10.26 -0.73
CA VAL A 19 -14.69 9.93 0.48
C VAL A 19 -13.25 10.43 0.34
N LYS A 20 -12.63 10.27 -0.84
CA LYS A 20 -11.27 10.76 -1.10
C LYS A 20 -11.16 12.28 -1.07
N SER A 21 -12.24 13.01 -1.40
CA SER A 21 -12.30 14.47 -1.23
C SER A 21 -12.57 14.93 0.21
N GLY A 22 -12.67 13.99 1.17
CA GLY A 22 -12.77 14.29 2.60
C GLY A 22 -14.20 14.26 3.17
N GLU A 23 -15.19 13.82 2.39
CA GLU A 23 -16.55 13.64 2.91
C GLU A 23 -16.64 12.43 3.86
N LYS A 24 -17.51 12.52 4.86
CA LYS A 24 -17.66 11.46 5.88
C LYS A 24 -18.36 10.24 5.30
N VAL A 25 -17.77 9.06 5.52
CA VAL A 25 -18.32 7.77 5.12
C VAL A 25 -19.77 7.57 5.62
N ALA A 26 -20.07 7.93 6.86
CA ALA A 26 -21.41 7.77 7.43
C ALA A 26 -22.48 8.64 6.75
N ASP A 27 -22.12 9.83 6.29
CA ASP A 27 -23.04 10.73 5.59
C ASP A 27 -23.33 10.20 4.18
N LEU A 28 -22.29 9.79 3.46
CA LEU A 28 -22.41 9.17 2.15
C LEU A 28 -23.15 7.83 2.21
N ALA A 29 -22.87 6.99 3.20
CA ALA A 29 -23.55 5.72 3.35
C ALA A 29 -25.07 5.90 3.52
N ARG A 30 -25.48 6.87 4.34
CA ARG A 30 -26.89 7.26 4.49
C ARG A 30 -27.47 7.83 3.19
N GLN A 31 -26.77 8.75 2.54
CA GLN A 31 -27.22 9.40 1.31
C GLN A 31 -27.47 8.39 0.18
N TYR A 32 -26.57 7.43 0.01
CA TYR A 32 -26.64 6.44 -1.07
C TYR A 32 -27.32 5.13 -0.65
N GLY A 33 -27.83 5.04 0.58
CA GLY A 33 -28.56 3.86 1.08
C GLY A 33 -27.70 2.59 1.17
N VAL A 34 -26.40 2.74 1.42
CA VAL A 34 -25.43 1.66 1.57
C VAL A 34 -24.95 1.57 3.02
N SER A 35 -24.30 0.46 3.39
CA SER A 35 -23.70 0.35 4.72
C SER A 35 -22.29 0.95 4.73
N ASP A 36 -21.90 1.58 5.85
CA ASP A 36 -20.52 2.08 6.07
C ASP A 36 -19.49 0.98 5.77
N LYS A 37 -19.78 -0.26 6.20
CA LYS A 37 -18.94 -1.44 5.96
C LYS A 37 -18.72 -1.71 4.46
N SER A 38 -19.73 -1.49 3.63
CA SER A 38 -19.61 -1.63 2.16
C SER A 38 -18.66 -0.59 1.60
N VAL A 39 -18.75 0.66 2.06
CA VAL A 39 -17.88 1.77 1.63
C VAL A 39 -16.42 1.47 2.02
N TYR A 40 -16.15 1.04 3.25
CA TYR A 40 -14.81 0.63 3.67
C TYR A 40 -14.27 -0.58 2.90
N THR A 41 -15.12 -1.57 2.61
CA THR A 41 -14.74 -2.71 1.75
C THR A 41 -14.34 -2.23 0.36
N TRP A 42 -15.08 -1.27 -0.20
CA TRP A 42 -14.78 -0.72 -1.53
C TRP A 42 -13.50 0.10 -1.56
N LEU A 43 -13.24 0.91 -0.54
CA LEU A 43 -11.98 1.63 -0.38
C LEU A 43 -10.80 0.65 -0.27
N HIS A 44 -10.96 -0.42 0.50
CA HIS A 44 -9.94 -1.46 0.63
C HIS A 44 -9.66 -2.18 -0.71
N LEU A 45 -10.71 -2.52 -1.46
CA LEU A 45 -10.59 -3.17 -2.77
C LEU A 45 -10.01 -2.25 -3.85
N GLU A 46 -10.33 -0.96 -3.82
CA GLU A 46 -9.78 0.02 -4.76
C GLU A 46 -8.30 0.34 -4.44
N THR A 47 -7.94 0.32 -3.15
CA THR A 47 -6.53 0.35 -2.72
C THR A 47 -5.83 -1.01 -2.94
N GLY A 48 -6.57 -2.03 -3.39
CA GLY A 48 -6.14 -3.43 -3.52
C GLY A 48 -5.10 -3.72 -4.59
N ASP A 49 -4.75 -2.74 -5.44
CA ASP A 49 -3.56 -2.77 -6.32
C ASP A 49 -2.40 -1.89 -5.78
N GLN A 50 -2.62 -1.15 -4.70
CA GLN A 50 -1.59 -0.44 -3.92
C GLN A 50 -1.33 -1.08 -2.55
N ALA A 51 -1.99 -2.19 -2.24
CA ALA A 51 -1.53 -3.10 -1.22
C ALA A 51 -0.28 -3.77 -1.77
N VAL A 52 0.90 -3.18 -1.50
CA VAL A 52 2.20 -3.80 -1.76
C VAL A 52 2.06 -5.27 -1.39
N SER A 53 2.07 -6.15 -2.40
CA SER A 53 1.93 -7.59 -2.18
C SER A 53 2.96 -7.95 -1.11
N ILE A 54 2.54 -8.54 0.00
CA ILE A 54 3.46 -8.92 1.10
C ILE A 54 4.67 -9.67 0.53
N VAL A 55 4.46 -10.42 -0.56
CA VAL A 55 5.50 -11.08 -1.36
C VAL A 55 6.47 -10.08 -2.00
N GLN A 56 5.99 -9.04 -2.67
CA GLN A 56 6.80 -7.97 -3.25
C GLN A 56 7.54 -7.16 -2.17
N TYR A 57 6.88 -6.82 -1.05
CA TYR A 57 7.52 -6.15 0.08
C TYR A 57 8.69 -6.98 0.64
N ASN A 58 8.44 -8.26 0.90
CA ASN A 58 9.46 -9.17 1.44
C ASN A 58 10.60 -9.40 0.45
N ARG A 59 10.30 -9.47 -0.85
CA ARG A 59 11.33 -9.54 -1.90
C ARG A 59 12.20 -8.29 -1.91
N LEU A 60 11.59 -7.11 -1.95
CA LEU A 60 12.31 -5.83 -1.98
C LEU A 60 13.13 -5.63 -0.69
N LYS A 61 12.61 -6.06 0.45
CA LYS A 61 13.34 -6.05 1.73
C LYS A 61 14.61 -6.91 1.68
N ARG A 62 14.53 -8.14 1.16
CA ARG A 62 15.69 -9.03 1.00
C ARG A 62 16.73 -8.44 0.05
N GLU A 63 16.28 -7.97 -1.12
CA GLU A 63 17.16 -7.32 -2.11
C GLU A 63 17.90 -6.12 -1.49
N ASN A 64 17.23 -5.32 -0.65
CA ASN A 64 17.84 -4.21 0.07
C ASN A 64 18.86 -4.66 1.13
N GLU A 65 18.57 -5.71 1.89
CA GLU A 65 19.50 -6.28 2.88
C GLU A 65 20.77 -6.82 2.22
N GLU A 66 20.66 -7.50 1.08
CA GLU A 66 21.81 -7.98 0.31
C GLU A 66 22.67 -6.84 -0.23
N LEU A 67 22.04 -5.79 -0.78
CA LEU A 67 22.74 -4.61 -1.26
C LEU A 67 23.52 -3.91 -0.15
N LYS A 68 22.92 -3.75 1.03
CA LYS A 68 23.59 -3.16 2.20
C LYS A 68 24.80 -3.98 2.64
N LYS A 69 24.69 -5.31 2.62
CA LYS A 69 25.81 -6.20 2.95
C LYS A 69 26.96 -6.04 1.95
N LEU A 70 26.66 -6.05 0.65
CA LEU A 70 27.65 -5.86 -0.39
C LEU A 70 28.36 -4.50 -0.27
N ILE A 71 27.61 -3.43 -0.01
CA ILE A 71 28.16 -2.09 0.24
C ILE A 71 29.08 -2.11 1.48
N GLY A 72 28.69 -2.80 2.55
CA GLY A 72 29.53 -2.96 3.75
C GLY A 72 30.86 -3.64 3.43
N GLU A 73 30.83 -4.75 2.68
CA GLU A 73 32.03 -5.48 2.27
C GLU A 73 32.95 -4.65 1.37
N LEU A 74 32.37 -3.92 0.41
CA LEU A 74 33.13 -3.04 -0.49
C LEU A 74 33.76 -1.87 0.28
N SER A 75 32.99 -1.23 1.16
CA SER A 75 33.48 -0.11 2.00
C SER A 75 34.61 -0.57 2.91
N PHE A 76 34.49 -1.77 3.48
CA PHE A 76 35.53 -2.36 4.32
C PHE A 76 36.81 -2.64 3.52
N LYS A 77 36.70 -3.26 2.34
CA LYS A 77 37.85 -3.50 1.44
C LYS A 77 38.54 -2.21 1.02
N LEU A 78 37.78 -1.15 0.70
CA LEU A 78 38.34 0.17 0.39
C LEU A 78 39.12 0.73 1.59
N SER A 79 38.54 0.68 2.80
CA SER A 79 39.22 1.18 4.01
C SER A 79 40.51 0.42 4.35
N LEU A 80 40.56 -0.88 4.09
CA LEU A 80 41.77 -1.70 4.24
C LEU A 80 42.82 -1.37 3.18
N GLY A 81 42.41 -1.16 1.94
CA GLY A 81 43.28 -0.76 0.85
C GLY A 81 43.95 0.60 1.08
N GLU A 82 43.24 1.54 1.71
CA GLU A 82 43.79 2.83 2.11
C GLU A 82 44.80 2.71 3.26
N LYS A 83 44.49 1.90 4.28
CA LYS A 83 45.41 1.67 5.42
C LYS A 83 46.73 1.00 5.00
N ASN A 84 46.67 0.05 4.07
CA ASN A 84 47.88 -0.64 3.56
C ASN A 84 48.76 0.23 2.66
N ARG A 85 48.27 1.39 2.19
CA ARG A 85 49.06 2.36 1.41
C ARG A 85 49.68 3.46 2.27
N ALA A 86 49.20 3.61 3.51
CA ALA A 86 49.61 4.66 4.43
C ALA A 86 50.64 4.21 5.49
N GLY A 87 51.02 2.93 5.50
CA GLY A 87 52.12 2.38 6.32
C GLY A 87 53.24 1.87 5.43
#